data_AF-A0A6V7HU96-F1
#
_entry.id   AF-A0A6V7HU96-F1
#
_cell.length_a   1.000
_cell.length_b   1.000
_cell.length_c   1.000
_cell.angle_alpha   90.00
_cell.angle_beta   90.00
_cell.angle_gamma   90.00
#
_symmetry.space_group_name_H-M   'P 1'
#
loop_
_entity.id
_entity.type
_entity.pdbx_description
1 polymer ?
#
loop_
_entity_poly.entity_id
_entity_poly.type
_entity_poly.pdbx_seq_one_letter_code
_entity_poly.pdbx_strand_id
1 'polypeptide(L)'
;IGPDARRWIYCTALSTANETVWDMVWKAYHENPQEYLDVYQVLGCTKNKTIIKKFMEFALTMITPGSYDGIAHTFYSLRSDPAEQYNYALDLLLENAKLIRE
;
A
#
# COMPACT_ATOMS: atom_id res chain seq x y z
N ILE A 1 -4.13 -17.20 -15.83
CA ILE A 1 -4.26 -15.73 -15.80
C ILE A 1 -2.85 -15.16 -15.89
N GLY A 2 -2.57 -14.28 -16.85
CA GLY A 2 -1.26 -13.64 -16.98
C GLY A 2 -1.00 -12.62 -15.84
N PRO A 3 0.25 -12.21 -15.59
CA PRO A 3 0.62 -11.30 -14.50
C PRO A 3 -0.17 -9.98 -14.49
N ASP A 4 -0.33 -9.34 -15.66
CA ASP A 4 -1.04 -8.07 -15.78
C ASP A 4 -2.54 -8.21 -15.49
N ALA A 5 -3.16 -9.28 -16.00
CA ALA A 5 -4.57 -9.58 -15.75
C ALA A 5 -4.80 -9.89 -14.27
N ARG A 6 -3.86 -10.59 -13.62
CA ARG A 6 -3.91 -10.87 -12.17
C ARG A 6 -3.91 -9.55 -11.40
N ARG A 7 -2.94 -8.67 -11.68
CA ARG A 7 -2.82 -7.36 -11.04
C ARG A 7 -4.08 -6.52 -11.21
N TRP A 8 -4.63 -6.45 -12.43
CA TRP A 8 -5.84 -5.70 -12.71
C TRP A 8 -7.04 -6.22 -11.90
N ILE A 9 -7.25 -7.54 -11.88
CA ILE A 9 -8.34 -8.18 -11.12
C ILE A 9 -8.23 -7.84 -9.63
N TYR A 10 -7.06 -8.00 -9.02
CA TYR A 10 -6.90 -7.69 -7.60
C TYR A 10 -7.05 -6.20 -7.31
N CYS A 11 -6.50 -5.33 -8.15
CA CYS A 11 -6.63 -3.87 -7.99
C CYS A 11 -8.10 -3.44 -8.05
N THR A 12 -8.87 -3.96 -9.01
CA THR A 12 -10.32 -3.71 -9.11
C THR A 12 -11.05 -4.20 -7.85
N ALA A 13 -10.76 -5.42 -7.39
CA ALA A 13 -11.40 -5.97 -6.19
C ALA A 13 -11.09 -5.16 -4.93
N LEU A 14 -9.82 -4.75 -4.75
CA LEU A 14 -9.39 -3.99 -3.58
C LEU A 14 -9.85 -2.53 -3.57
N SER A 15 -10.17 -1.97 -4.74
CA SER A 15 -10.71 -0.60 -4.83
C SER A 15 -12.02 -0.41 -4.05
N THR A 16 -12.84 -1.47 -3.94
CA THR A 16 -14.12 -1.47 -3.21
C THR A 16 -14.10 -2.36 -1.96
N ALA A 17 -12.94 -2.94 -1.63
CA ALA A 17 -12.83 -3.86 -0.51
C ALA A 17 -12.94 -3.14 0.84
N ASN A 18 -13.46 -3.86 1.83
CA ASN A 18 -13.37 -3.46 3.22
C ASN A 18 -12.03 -3.87 3.84
N GLU A 19 -11.80 -3.44 5.07
CA GLU A 19 -10.54 -3.69 5.79
C GLU A 19 -10.27 -5.19 5.98
N THR A 20 -11.29 -6.00 6.25
CA THR A 20 -11.14 -7.45 6.42
C THR A 20 -10.58 -8.12 5.16
N VAL A 21 -11.10 -7.79 3.98
CA VAL A 21 -10.61 -8.36 2.72
C VAL A 21 -9.21 -7.86 2.40
N TRP A 22 -8.92 -6.58 2.67
CA TRP A 22 -7.59 -6.02 2.47
C TRP A 22 -6.54 -6.71 3.36
N ASP A 23 -6.87 -6.95 4.64
CA ASP A 23 -6.01 -7.65 5.60
C ASP A 23 -5.73 -9.09 5.19
N MET A 24 -6.71 -9.78 4.59
CA MET A 24 -6.51 -11.12 4.04
C MET A 24 -5.45 -11.12 2.93
N VAL A 25 -5.47 -10.12 2.04
CA VAL A 25 -4.47 -10.01 0.96
C VAL A 25 -3.09 -9.67 1.53
N TRP A 26 -3.01 -8.74 2.49
CA TRP A 26 -1.76 -8.43 3.19
C TRP A 26 -1.16 -9.66 3.88
N LYS A 27 -1.99 -10.43 4.58
CA LYS A 27 -1.58 -11.68 5.23
C LYS A 27 -1.10 -12.73 4.23
N ALA A 28 -1.83 -12.94 3.14
CA ALA A 28 -1.47 -13.91 2.10
C ALA A 28 -0.09 -13.61 1.48
N TYR A 29 0.24 -12.33 1.29
CA TYR A 29 1.59 -11.91 0.87
C TYR A 29 2.67 -12.32 1.87
N HIS A 30 2.46 -12.08 3.17
CA HIS A 30 3.44 -12.45 4.19
C HIS A 30 3.66 -13.96 4.28
N GLU A 31 2.62 -14.76 4.01
CA GLU A 31 2.74 -16.21 3.97
C GLU A 31 3.47 -16.71 2.72
N ASN A 32 3.32 -16.04 1.56
CA ASN A 32 3.94 -16.44 0.30
C ASN A 32 4.50 -15.25 -0.52
N PRO A 33 5.59 -14.60 -0.10
CA PRO A 33 6.06 -13.35 -0.73
C PRO A 33 6.44 -13.50 -2.21
N GLN A 34 6.95 -14.67 -2.60
CA GLN A 34 7.39 -14.96 -3.98
C GLN A 34 6.23 -15.08 -4.97
N GLU A 35 4.99 -15.32 -4.51
CA GLU A 35 3.82 -15.43 -5.38
C GLU A 35 3.16 -14.07 -5.67
N TYR A 36 3.53 -13.05 -4.91
CA TYR A 36 2.85 -11.75 -4.84
C TYR A 36 3.84 -10.58 -4.96
N LEU A 37 4.71 -10.62 -5.98
CA LEU A 37 5.74 -9.61 -6.24
C LEU A 37 5.20 -8.17 -6.39
N ASP A 38 3.92 -8.01 -6.74
CA ASP A 38 3.25 -6.70 -6.94
C ASP A 38 2.30 -6.31 -5.80
N VAL A 39 2.44 -6.89 -4.60
CA VAL A 39 1.44 -6.71 -3.53
C VAL A 39 1.18 -5.24 -3.18
N TYR A 40 2.25 -4.43 -3.07
CA TYR A 40 2.12 -3.02 -2.67
C TYR A 40 1.32 -2.24 -3.71
N GLN A 41 1.56 -2.52 -4.99
CA GLN A 41 0.86 -1.87 -6.10
C GLN A 41 -0.62 -2.25 -6.14
N VAL A 42 -0.96 -3.46 -5.72
CA VAL A 42 -2.33 -3.96 -5.65
C VAL A 42 -3.06 -3.42 -4.41
N LEU A 43 -2.41 -3.42 -3.24
CA LEU A 43 -2.97 -2.91 -1.99
C LEU A 43 -3.18 -1.39 -2.00
N GLY A 44 -2.34 -0.66 -2.73
CA GLY A 44 -2.48 0.78 -2.97
C GLY A 44 -3.69 1.16 -3.82
N CYS A 45 -4.37 0.21 -4.46
CA CYS A 45 -5.58 0.48 -5.25
C CYS A 45 -6.84 0.74 -4.40
N THR A 46 -6.76 0.57 -3.08
CA THR A 46 -7.90 0.83 -2.18
C THR A 46 -8.31 2.30 -2.20
N LYS A 47 -9.62 2.56 -2.19
CA LYS A 47 -10.15 3.94 -2.07
C LYS A 47 -10.52 4.33 -0.63
N ASN A 48 -10.34 3.40 0.30
CA ASN A 48 -10.77 3.57 1.68
C ASN A 48 -9.69 4.31 2.49
N LYS A 49 -9.97 5.55 2.89
CA LYS A 49 -9.02 6.40 3.64
C LYS A 49 -8.51 5.76 4.93
N THR A 50 -9.33 4.97 5.63
CA THR A 50 -8.90 4.24 6.84
C THR A 50 -7.84 3.19 6.51
N ILE A 51 -8.03 2.46 5.40
CA ILE A 51 -7.07 1.46 4.92
C ILE A 51 -5.79 2.15 4.43
N ILE A 52 -5.90 3.27 3.71
CA ILE A 52 -4.73 4.06 3.26
C ILE A 52 -3.89 4.49 4.47
N LYS A 53 -4.53 5.04 5.51
CA LYS A 53 -3.84 5.43 6.75
C LYS A 53 -3.13 4.23 7.40
N LYS A 54 -3.84 3.11 7.58
CA LYS A 54 -3.27 1.87 8.12
C LYS A 54 -2.08 1.36 7.31
N PHE A 55 -2.18 1.39 5.98
CA PHE A 55 -1.12 0.93 5.08
C PHE A 55 0.13 1.80 5.19
N MET A 56 -0.05 3.12 5.29
CA MET A 56 1.05 4.07 5.52
C MET A 56 1.69 3.88 6.89
N GLU A 57 0.90 3.69 7.95
CA GLU A 57 1.40 3.39 9.30
C GLU A 57 2.21 2.09 9.32
N PHE A 58 1.73 1.03 8.65
CA PHE A 58 2.50 -0.21 8.50
C PHE A 58 3.83 0.01 7.78
N ALA A 59 3.83 0.73 6.65
CA ALA A 59 5.05 1.04 5.93
C ALA A 59 6.05 1.83 6.79
N LEU A 60 5.57 2.74 7.65
CA LEU A 60 6.38 3.50 8.60
C LEU A 60 6.91 2.64 9.77
N THR A 61 6.15 1.66 10.24
CA THR A 61 6.63 0.75 11.31
C THR A 61 7.62 -0.30 10.81
N MET A 62 7.67 -0.56 9.50
CA MET A 62 8.64 -1.46 8.85
C MET A 62 9.99 -0.80 8.55
N ILE A 63 10.24 0.44 9.03
CA ILE A 63 11.55 1.09 8.95
C ILE A 63 12.56 0.26 9.74
N THR A 64 13.21 -0.66 9.05
CA THR A 64 14.54 -1.15 9.42
C THR A 64 15.57 -0.20 8.80
N PRO A 65 16.69 0.09 9.47
CA PRO A 65 17.75 0.91 8.87
C PRO A 65 18.18 0.34 7.51
N GLY A 66 17.91 1.09 6.43
CA GLY A 66 18.16 0.66 5.04
C GLY A 66 16.93 0.27 4.21
N SER A 67 15.73 0.19 4.81
CA SER A 67 14.47 -0.18 4.13
C SER A 67 13.60 1.03 3.76
N TYR A 68 14.19 2.06 3.15
CA TYR A 68 13.45 3.21 2.60
C TYR A 68 12.49 2.82 1.46
N ASP A 69 12.69 1.62 0.89
CA ASP A 69 11.91 1.08 -0.21
C ASP A 69 10.42 0.88 0.14
N GLY A 70 10.09 0.46 1.37
CA GLY A 70 8.72 0.16 1.77
C GLY A 70 7.79 1.37 1.76
N ILE A 71 8.24 2.50 2.31
CA ILE A 71 7.49 3.77 2.32
C ILE A 71 7.38 4.33 0.90
N ALA A 72 8.49 4.35 0.15
CA ALA A 72 8.49 4.84 -1.22
C ALA A 72 7.54 4.02 -2.10
N HIS A 73 7.62 2.68 -2.07
CA HIS A 73 6.71 1.81 -2.82
C HIS A 73 5.25 1.96 -2.41
N THR A 74 4.98 2.09 -1.11
CA THR A 74 3.62 2.33 -0.59
C THR A 74 3.07 3.66 -1.11
N PHE A 75 3.84 4.74 -0.97
CA PHE A 75 3.44 6.06 -1.45
C PHE A 75 3.26 6.08 -2.98
N TYR A 76 4.17 5.49 -3.75
CA TYR A 76 4.05 5.38 -5.19
C TYR A 76 2.84 4.55 -5.63
N SER A 77 2.44 3.53 -4.86
CA SER A 77 1.28 2.70 -5.17
C SER A 77 -0.06 3.44 -5.05
N LEU A 78 -0.13 4.43 -4.15
CA LEU A 78 -1.31 5.27 -3.91
C LEU A 78 -1.55 6.31 -5.02
N ARG A 79 -0.64 6.40 -6.01
CA ARG A 79 -0.75 7.29 -7.18
C ARG A 79 -1.92 6.93 -8.12
N SER A 80 -2.60 5.81 -7.91
CA SER A 80 -3.55 5.25 -8.86
C SER A 80 -4.98 5.85 -8.85
N ASP A 81 -5.30 6.82 -7.97
CA ASP A 81 -6.63 7.46 -7.87
C ASP A 81 -6.52 9.02 -7.76
N PRO A 82 -7.62 9.81 -7.85
CA PRO A 82 -7.56 11.25 -8.12
C PRO A 82 -6.77 12.02 -7.04
N ALA A 83 -6.25 13.19 -7.41
CA ALA A 83 -5.32 14.03 -6.64
C ALA A 83 -5.58 14.12 -5.12
N GLU A 84 -6.83 13.97 -4.68
CA GLU A 84 -7.21 13.90 -3.26
C GLU A 84 -6.53 12.76 -2.47
N GLN A 85 -6.45 11.53 -3.00
CA GLN A 85 -5.78 10.42 -2.29
C GLN A 85 -4.27 10.62 -2.21
N TYR A 86 -3.68 11.11 -3.30
CA TYR A 86 -2.26 11.41 -3.35
C TYR A 86 -1.88 12.53 -2.36
N ASN A 87 -2.70 13.58 -2.27
CA ASN A 87 -2.51 14.66 -1.30
C ASN A 87 -2.68 14.15 0.14
N TYR A 88 -3.68 13.29 0.40
CA TYR A 88 -3.86 12.69 1.72
C TYR A 88 -2.66 11.84 2.15
N ALA A 89 -2.12 11.02 1.23
CA ALA A 89 -0.90 10.25 1.49
C ALA A 89 0.32 11.15 1.72
N LEU A 90 0.41 12.28 1.00
CA LEU A 90 1.49 13.25 1.17
C LEU A 90 1.42 13.92 2.55
N ASP A 91 0.23 14.31 2.99
CA ASP A 91 0.00 14.88 4.32
C ASP A 91 0.45 13.91 5.42
N LEU A 92 0.07 12.62 5.31
CA LEU A 92 0.51 11.58 6.24
C LEU A 92 2.05 11.42 6.29
N LEU A 93 2.74 11.52 5.14
CA LEU A 93 4.21 11.50 5.12
C LEU A 93 4.81 12.72 5.81
N LEU A 94 4.27 13.91 5.54
CA LEU A 94 4.78 15.16 6.10
C LEU A 94 4.60 15.20 7.63
N GLU A 95 3.48 14.70 8.14
CA GLU A 95 3.23 14.54 9.58
C GLU A 95 4.25 13.61 10.26
N ASN A 96 4.72 12.58 9.54
CA ASN A 96 5.66 11.58 10.05
C ASN A 96 7.11 11.82 9.62
N ALA A 97 7.42 12.95 8.97
CA ALA A 97 8.71 13.22 8.35
C ALA A 97 9.90 13.17 9.33
N LYS A 98 9.66 13.35 10.63
CA LYS A 98 10.69 13.20 11.68
C LYS A 98 11.18 11.77 11.83
N LEU A 99 10.30 10.77 11.67
CA LEU A 99 10.63 9.35 11.75
C LEU A 99 11.47 8.87 10.54
N ILE A 100 11.51 9.65 9.46
CA ILE A 100 12.19 9.30 8.20
C ILE A 100 13.61 9.93 8.14
N ARG A 101 13.86 11.01 8.89
CA ARG A 101 15.13 11.76 8.86
C ARG A 101 16.20 11.28 9.83
N GLU A 102 15.86 10.38 10.75
CA GLU A 102 16.79 9.74 11.70
C GLU A 102 17.33 8.42 11.13
#